data_AF-A0A7H8IFN0-F1
#
_entry.id   AF-A0A7H8IFN0-F1
#
_cell.length_a   1.000
_cell.length_b   1.000
_cell.length_c   1.000
_cell.angle_alpha   90.00
_cell.angle_beta   90.00
_cell.angle_gamma   90.00
#
_symmetry.space_group_name_H-M   'P 1'
#
loop_
_entity.id
_entity.type
_entity.pdbx_description
1 polymer ?
#
loop_
_entity_poly.entity_id
_entity_poly.type
_entity_poly.pdbx_seq_one_letter_code
_entity_poly.pdbx_strand_id
1 'polypeptide(L)' 'MPKTPMRSSKSTSRRTMPRRGAKSGTMESQTKEELYRKAKKAGIEGRSQMSKSELISALRQR' A
#
# COMPACT_ATOMS: atom_id res chain seq x y z
N MET A 1 -17.97 11.90 47.89
CA MET A 1 -17.54 12.43 46.56
C MET A 1 -16.76 13.73 46.78
N PRO A 2 -15.80 14.14 45.94
CA PRO A 2 -14.68 13.44 45.30
C PRO A 2 -13.33 14.12 45.61
N LYS A 3 -12.21 13.39 45.64
CA LYS A 3 -10.86 13.98 45.44
C LYS A 3 -9.97 12.99 44.67
N THR A 4 -10.15 12.93 43.36
CA THR A 4 -9.18 12.32 42.44
C THR A 4 -8.17 13.38 42.00
N PRO A 5 -6.86 13.19 42.19
CA PRO A 5 -5.88 14.16 41.73
C PRO A 5 -5.74 14.15 40.21
N MET A 6 -5.47 15.36 39.73
CA MET A 6 -5.47 15.85 38.38
C MET A 6 -4.33 15.26 37.51
N ARG A 7 -4.74 14.74 36.35
CA ARG A 7 -4.14 14.89 35.01
C ARG A 7 -2.60 14.74 34.90
N SER A 8 -2.18 13.52 34.53
CA SER A 8 -0.90 13.31 33.85
C SER A 8 -1.09 13.47 32.34
N SER A 9 -0.71 14.64 31.82
CA SER A 9 -0.50 14.88 30.40
C SER A 9 0.73 14.09 29.93
N LYS A 10 0.58 12.78 29.73
CA LYS A 10 1.62 11.98 29.07
C LYS A 10 1.44 12.11 27.57
N SER A 11 2.07 13.15 27.01
CA SER A 11 2.69 13.14 25.68
C SER A 11 1.99 12.19 24.69
N THR A 12 0.98 12.68 23.97
CA THR A 12 0.70 12.23 22.61
C THR A 12 1.91 12.60 21.77
N SER A 13 2.93 11.78 21.95
CA SER A 13 4.05 11.61 21.10
C SER A 13 3.45 11.31 19.73
N ARG A 14 3.34 12.36 18.92
CA ARG A 14 3.01 12.38 17.49
C ARG A 14 4.10 11.67 16.67
N ARG A 15 4.71 10.64 17.26
CA ARG A 15 5.75 9.84 16.64
C ARG A 15 5.07 8.87 15.70
N THR A 16 5.55 9.00 14.48
CA THR A 16 5.53 7.99 13.43
C THR A 16 4.14 7.68 12.91
N MET A 17 3.65 8.58 12.06
CA MET A 17 3.00 8.13 10.83
C MET A 17 3.88 7.02 10.23
N PRO A 18 3.43 5.76 10.13
CA PRO A 18 4.06 4.82 9.23
C PRO A 18 3.73 5.33 7.83
N ARG A 19 4.72 6.04 7.28
CA ARG A 19 5.06 6.10 5.86
C ARG A 19 4.05 5.34 4.99
N ARG A 20 3.21 6.10 4.29
CA ARG A 20 2.84 5.89 2.88
C ARG A 20 3.29 4.51 2.35
N GLY A 21 2.46 3.48 2.49
CA GLY A 21 2.85 2.14 2.03
C GLY A 21 1.83 1.01 2.26
N ALA A 22 0.92 1.13 3.22
CA ALA A 22 -0.01 0.05 3.58
C ALA A 22 -1.19 -0.16 2.61
N LYS A 23 -1.15 0.41 1.40
CA LYS A 23 -2.05 0.02 0.29
C LYS A 23 -1.33 -0.71 -0.84
N SER A 24 -0.10 -1.20 -0.59
CA SER A 24 0.64 -2.06 -1.53
C SER A 24 0.10 -3.50 -1.58
N GLY A 25 -0.56 -3.96 -0.51
CA GLY A 25 -0.84 -5.39 -0.32
C GLY A 25 -1.81 -6.03 -1.30
N THR A 26 -2.70 -5.26 -1.94
CA THR A 26 -3.74 -5.87 -2.79
C THR A 26 -3.22 -6.38 -4.13
N MET A 27 -2.10 -5.84 -4.64
CA MET A 27 -1.57 -6.22 -5.95
C MET A 27 -0.57 -7.39 -5.85
N GLU A 28 0.14 -7.52 -4.73
CA GLU A 28 1.10 -8.62 -4.50
C GLU A 28 0.38 -9.96 -4.27
N SER A 29 -0.84 -9.94 -3.75
CA SER A 29 -1.71 -11.13 -3.65
C SER A 29 -2.31 -11.57 -4.99
N GLN A 30 -2.31 -10.74 -6.04
CA GLN A 30 -2.90 -11.13 -7.31
C GLN A 30 -2.02 -12.12 -8.08
N THR A 31 -2.64 -12.97 -8.90
CA THR A 31 -1.88 -13.86 -9.78
C THR A 31 -1.23 -13.08 -10.92
N LYS A 32 -0.13 -13.62 -11.48
CA LYS A 32 0.55 -13.02 -12.65
C LYS A 32 -0.43 -12.82 -13.82
N GLU A 33 -1.37 -13.73 -13.99
CA GLU A 33 -2.42 -13.66 -15.02
C GLU A 33 -3.41 -12.52 -14.81
N GLU A 34 -3.83 -12.26 -13.56
CA GLU A 34 -4.68 -11.12 -13.26
C GLU A 34 -3.95 -9.81 -13.55
N LEU A 35 -2.69 -9.70 -13.14
CA LEU A 35 -1.84 -8.54 -13.39
C LEU A 35 -1.60 -8.36 -14.89
N TYR A 36 -1.38 -9.44 -15.63
CA TYR A 36 -1.25 -9.41 -17.08
C TYR A 36 -2.54 -8.94 -17.76
N ARG A 37 -3.71 -9.42 -17.31
CA ARG A 37 -5.02 -8.97 -17.82
C ARG A 37 -5.27 -7.49 -17.52
N LYS A 38 -4.94 -7.03 -16.32
CA LYS A 38 -5.01 -5.61 -15.95
C LYS A 38 -4.06 -4.78 -16.80
N ALA A 39 -2.82 -5.24 -17.00
CA ALA A 39 -1.83 -4.57 -17.84
C ALA A 39 -2.26 -4.51 -19.31
N LYS A 40 -2.89 -5.57 -19.83
CA LYS A 40 -3.49 -5.60 -21.17
C LYS A 40 -4.62 -4.57 -21.30
N LYS A 41 -5.54 -4.52 -20.33
CA LYS A 41 -6.62 -3.50 -20.30
C LYS A 41 -6.08 -2.07 -20.18
N ALA A 42 -4.98 -1.92 -19.47
CA ALA A 42 -4.28 -0.65 -19.31
C ALA A 42 -3.45 -0.25 -20.54
N GLY A 43 -3.29 -1.13 -21.54
CA GLY A 43 -2.46 -0.85 -22.71
C GLY A 43 -0.96 -0.77 -22.42
N ILE A 44 -0.48 -1.39 -21.33
CA ILE A 44 0.95 -1.44 -21.02
C ILE A 44 1.66 -2.27 -22.10
N GLU A 45 2.68 -1.71 -22.74
CA GLU A 45 3.50 -2.41 -23.73
C GLU A 45 4.57 -3.27 -23.04
N GLY A 46 5.06 -4.30 -23.72
CA GLY A 46 6.04 -5.23 -23.12
C GLY A 46 5.49 -6.11 -21.99
N ARG A 47 4.19 -6.04 -21.65
CA ARG A 47 3.58 -6.84 -20.54
C ARG A 47 3.84 -8.35 -20.60
N SER A 48 4.04 -8.91 -21.79
CA SER A 48 4.30 -10.34 -21.98
C SER A 48 5.71 -10.74 -21.55
N GLN A 49 6.65 -9.79 -21.58
CA GLN A 49 8.03 -9.96 -21.12
C GLN A 49 8.16 -9.66 -19.62
N MET A 50 7.19 -8.94 -19.04
CA MET A 50 7.23 -8.52 -17.63
C MET A 50 6.95 -9.68 -16.67
N SER A 51 7.74 -9.69 -15.60
CA SER A 51 7.52 -10.48 -14.39
C SER A 51 6.35 -9.95 -13.56
N LYS A 52 5.88 -10.73 -12.57
CA LYS A 52 4.77 -10.35 -11.70
C LYS A 52 5.01 -8.99 -11.02
N SER A 53 6.22 -8.78 -10.51
CA SER A 53 6.67 -7.54 -9.87
C SER A 53 6.70 -6.35 -10.84
N GLU A 54 7.19 -6.55 -12.07
CA GLU A 54 7.19 -5.51 -13.10
C GLU A 54 5.78 -5.13 -13.53
N LEU A 55 4.87 -6.09 -13.69
CA LEU A 55 3.47 -5.82 -13.97
C LEU A 55 2.82 -4.98 -12.86
N ILE A 56 3.10 -5.30 -11.58
CA ILE A 56 2.60 -4.51 -10.44
C ILE A 56 3.17 -3.09 -10.48
N SER A 57 4.48 -2.95 -10.74
CA SER A 57 5.14 -1.64 -10.84
C SER A 57 4.54 -0.79 -11.96
N ALA A 58 4.41 -1.36 -13.15
CA ALA A 58 3.82 -0.68 -14.32
C ALA A 58 2.36 -0.28 -14.06
N LEU A 59 1.59 -1.11 -13.38
CA LEU A 59 0.21 -0.79 -12.98
C LEU A 59 0.10 0.26 -11.87
N ARG A 60 1.17 0.50 -11.09
CA ARG A 60 1.21 1.54 -10.04
C ARG A 60 1.67 2.90 -10.54
N GLN A 61 2.49 2.93 -11.59
CA GLN A 61 3.04 4.15 -12.17
C GLN A 61 2.10 4.81 -13.19
N ARG A 62 1.08 4.09 -13.66
CA ARG A 62 0.03 4.59 -14.53
C ARG A 62 -1.07 5.29 -13.74
#